data_AF-A0A242MWU4-F1
#
_entry.id   AF-A0A242MWU4-F1
#
_cell.length_a   1.000
_cell.length_b   1.000
_cell.length_c   1.000
_cell.angle_alpha   90.00
_cell.angle_beta   90.00
_cell.angle_gamma   90.00
#
_symmetry.space_group_name_H-M   'P 1'
#
loop_
_entity.id
_entity.type
_entity.pdbx_description
1 polymer ?
#
loop_
_entity_poly.entity_id
_entity_poly.type
_entity_poly.pdbx_seq_one_letter_code
_entity_poly.pdbx_strand_id
1 'polypeptide(L)'
;MSNINAFSFLETKLNIKFGSLTATAALVVLSACGGGHDANPQDSAMDVIFMPGLQVNYVSCTPRDLLRYRIKRAVDVSKTLKNPIFLAQGKGNPTTVNTCVAKGGPTEAATIAKILMTDYKIPENRIILEQNSTTTNENAQQALIILNALKQQGKTVNSEQLVTSQYHVYRQTNTTGADASAMTSYNTVFGSGTFTTKNSFSSSAFGPDEIWSHDVSVSSGWDNVNGFVKTADVNGDQKADLVAFRGGDVEVATSTGQTFNAPVAWTNTFLPQGGAWTPQMIELLGDVDGDGKADLVGLTDTGAIVSTAGNGKFNPNALWSPDFSTTKGWDATKHQFQLIDINGDKKADLVAFGDDGTYVAYSDGVKFGQLQKIDLRFGLNSTIDPGSTRTFSDDLALGSNSYALRVMADVDGDGLADVVVYGDTGVYVALQTKAPDATGNHFGALTKWIDASAGAEGDSFAYYGPNFPNSKFVRTVLDMTGNGRADLVVVADYALRIALSTGHSFEYLGTTNYSTLNQKPGNNANNSTTGLFFGDRLPEIQNNWTQFVINKNDVNWSKQRNAILFGDIDGNGLLDMVGVGQSAVYATRSLTP
;
A
#
# COMPACT_ATOMS: atom_id res chain seq x y z
N MET A 1 -16.24 -48.39 -11.51
CA MET A 1 -17.36 -48.58 -10.57
C MET A 1 -16.78 -48.57 -9.16
N SER A 2 -17.05 -47.47 -8.45
CA SER A 2 -17.14 -47.27 -6.99
C SER A 2 -16.45 -48.25 -6.03
N ASN A 3 -15.38 -47.78 -5.37
CA ASN A 3 -15.10 -48.07 -3.96
C ASN A 3 -15.36 -46.80 -3.16
N ILE A 4 -16.50 -46.76 -2.47
CA ILE A 4 -16.88 -45.70 -1.53
C ILE A 4 -16.33 -46.13 -0.16
N ASN A 5 -15.24 -45.49 0.29
CA ASN A 5 -14.84 -45.55 1.69
C ASN A 5 -15.66 -44.49 2.44
N ALA A 6 -16.63 -44.96 3.22
CA ALA A 6 -17.38 -44.12 4.13
C ALA A 6 -16.47 -43.67 5.29
N PHE A 7 -16.18 -42.36 5.36
CA PHE A 7 -15.57 -41.73 6.52
C PHE A 7 -16.65 -41.51 7.59
N SER A 8 -16.47 -42.07 8.78
CA SER A 8 -17.32 -41.79 9.94
C SER A 8 -16.86 -40.51 10.65
N PHE A 9 -17.69 -39.47 10.64
CA PHE A 9 -17.51 -38.30 11.50
C PHE A 9 -17.95 -38.63 12.93
N LEU A 10 -17.08 -38.45 13.91
CA LEU A 10 -17.49 -38.38 15.32
C LEU A 10 -17.68 -36.90 15.70
N GLU A 11 -18.91 -36.40 15.61
CA GLU A 11 -19.29 -35.11 16.21
C GLU A 11 -19.36 -35.28 17.73
N THR A 12 -18.46 -34.64 18.48
CA THR A 12 -18.64 -34.48 19.92
C THR A 12 -19.35 -33.15 20.16
N LYS A 13 -20.67 -33.16 20.33
CA LYS A 13 -21.45 -31.96 20.68
C LYS A 13 -21.30 -31.67 22.16
N LEU A 14 -20.61 -30.58 22.52
CA LEU A 14 -20.67 -30.04 23.88
C LEU A 14 -21.87 -29.07 23.98
N ASN A 15 -22.89 -29.47 24.73
CA ASN A 15 -23.95 -28.57 25.17
C ASN A 15 -23.54 -27.96 26.52
N ILE A 16 -23.08 -26.70 26.52
CA ILE A 16 -22.84 -25.95 27.76
C ILE A 16 -23.96 -24.91 27.91
N LYS A 17 -24.74 -24.98 28.98
CA LYS A 17 -25.76 -23.99 29.35
C LYS A 17 -25.16 -22.89 30.23
N PHE A 18 -25.20 -21.65 29.76
CA PHE A 18 -25.09 -20.45 30.60
C PHE A 18 -26.27 -19.52 30.26
N GLY A 19 -27.27 -19.43 31.15
CA GLY A 19 -28.45 -18.60 30.90
C GLY A 19 -29.25 -19.01 29.65
N SER A 20 -30.05 -18.09 29.10
CA SER A 20 -31.01 -18.35 28.01
C SER A 20 -30.39 -18.61 26.63
N LEU A 21 -29.08 -18.80 26.53
CA LEU A 21 -28.37 -19.09 25.28
C LEU A 21 -27.69 -20.46 25.36
N THR A 22 -28.09 -21.36 24.48
CA THR A 22 -27.42 -22.64 24.21
C THR A 22 -26.49 -22.46 23.01
N ALA A 23 -25.17 -22.52 23.23
CA ALA A 23 -24.18 -22.55 22.15
C ALA A 23 -23.78 -24.01 21.87
N THR A 24 -23.76 -24.41 20.59
CA THR A 24 -23.27 -25.73 20.16
C THR A 24 -21.90 -25.54 19.52
N ALA A 25 -20.82 -25.54 20.29
CA ALA A 25 -19.49 -25.55 19.71
C ALA A 25 -19.18 -26.97 19.21
N ALA A 26 -19.07 -27.15 17.91
CA ALA A 26 -18.51 -28.37 17.34
C ALA A 26 -16.98 -28.30 17.48
N LEU A 27 -16.46 -28.80 18.60
CA LEU A 27 -15.03 -29.00 18.74
C LEU A 27 -14.66 -30.26 17.95
N VAL A 28 -14.18 -30.09 16.72
CA VAL A 28 -13.61 -31.20 15.95
C VAL A 28 -12.21 -31.48 16.52
N VAL A 29 -12.13 -32.34 17.52
CA VAL A 29 -10.86 -32.95 17.93
C VAL A 29 -10.65 -34.19 17.08
N LEU A 30 -9.87 -34.06 16.00
CA LEU A 30 -9.43 -35.21 15.21
C LEU A 30 -8.41 -36.01 16.04
N SER A 31 -8.83 -37.16 16.56
CA SER A 31 -7.89 -38.23 16.91
C SER A 31 -7.63 -39.04 15.64
N ALA A 32 -6.54 -38.73 14.94
CA ALA A 32 -6.08 -39.54 13.82
C ALA A 32 -5.39 -40.80 14.39
N CYS A 33 -6.13 -41.90 14.53
CA CYS A 33 -5.54 -43.23 14.66
C CYS A 33 -5.19 -43.74 13.26
N GLY A 34 -3.92 -43.62 12.86
CA GLY A 34 -3.44 -44.15 11.60
C GLY A 34 -1.97 -43.82 11.31
N GLY A 35 -1.07 -44.64 11.84
CA GLY A 35 0.29 -44.90 11.32
C GLY A 35 1.20 -43.72 11.03
N GLY A 36 2.09 -43.41 12.00
CA GLY A 36 3.14 -42.38 11.89
C GLY A 36 2.73 -41.07 12.56
N HIS A 37 2.70 -41.06 13.91
CA HIS A 37 2.26 -39.90 14.68
C HIS A 37 3.30 -38.78 14.67
N ASP A 38 3.18 -37.84 13.74
CA ASP A 38 3.51 -36.46 14.08
C ASP A 38 2.59 -36.06 15.26
N ALA A 39 3.16 -35.53 16.33
CA ALA A 39 2.40 -35.11 17.50
C ALA A 39 1.32 -34.08 17.08
N ASN A 40 0.10 -34.20 17.62
CA ASN A 40 -0.94 -33.23 17.30
C ASN A 40 -0.43 -31.83 17.74
N PRO A 41 -0.38 -30.84 16.84
CA PRO A 41 -0.04 -29.46 17.16
C PRO A 41 -0.68 -28.90 18.42
N GLN A 42 -1.93 -29.30 18.69
CA GLN A 42 -2.71 -28.83 19.82
C GLN A 42 -2.32 -29.51 21.15
N ASP A 43 -1.44 -30.51 21.13
CA ASP A 43 -0.87 -31.16 22.32
C ASP A 43 0.35 -30.41 22.88
N SER A 44 0.92 -29.50 22.08
CA SER A 44 1.96 -28.57 22.49
C SER A 44 1.35 -27.19 22.78
N ALA A 45 2.09 -26.33 23.47
CA ALA A 45 1.63 -24.98 23.76
C ALA A 45 1.38 -24.19 22.46
N MET A 46 0.19 -23.62 22.32
CA MET A 46 -0.35 -23.05 21.07
C MET A 46 -0.25 -21.53 21.05
N ASP A 47 0.00 -20.97 19.87
CA ASP A 47 -0.14 -19.54 19.58
C ASP A 47 -1.40 -19.36 18.73
N VAL A 48 -2.49 -18.86 19.32
CA VAL A 48 -3.80 -18.85 18.66
C VAL A 48 -3.99 -17.57 17.86
N ILE A 49 -4.35 -17.70 16.60
CA ILE A 49 -4.66 -16.60 15.69
C ILE A 49 -6.17 -16.55 15.46
N PHE A 50 -6.84 -15.54 16.01
CA PHE A 50 -8.25 -15.28 15.74
C PHE A 50 -8.42 -14.65 14.37
N MET A 51 -9.26 -15.27 13.55
CA MET A 51 -9.58 -14.80 12.20
C MET A 51 -11.09 -14.55 12.10
N PRO A 52 -11.56 -13.37 12.53
CA PRO A 52 -12.95 -12.98 12.33
C PRO A 52 -13.32 -13.00 10.85
N GLY A 53 -14.43 -13.66 10.55
CA GLY A 53 -14.96 -13.81 9.21
C GLY A 53 -15.25 -12.48 8.52
N LEU A 54 -15.34 -12.56 7.19
CA LEU A 54 -15.90 -11.51 6.35
C LEU A 54 -16.84 -12.15 5.35
N GLN A 55 -17.96 -11.49 5.13
CA GLN A 55 -18.99 -11.84 4.14
C GLN A 55 -18.36 -12.41 2.84
N VAL A 56 -18.86 -13.55 2.38
CA VAL A 56 -18.62 -14.05 1.02
C VAL A 56 -19.57 -13.34 0.04
N ASN A 57 -19.24 -13.29 -1.25
CA ASN A 57 -20.12 -12.65 -2.23
C ASN A 57 -21.50 -13.33 -2.23
N TYR A 58 -22.56 -12.55 -1.97
CA TYR A 58 -23.93 -13.06 -1.83
C TYR A 58 -24.53 -13.62 -3.12
N VAL A 59 -24.03 -13.18 -4.27
CA VAL A 59 -24.50 -13.60 -5.59
C VAL A 59 -23.70 -14.81 -6.07
N SER A 60 -22.37 -14.67 -6.15
CA SER A 60 -21.48 -15.68 -6.72
C SER A 60 -21.03 -16.77 -5.73
N CYS A 61 -21.25 -16.59 -4.43
CA CYS A 61 -20.72 -17.49 -3.40
C CYS A 61 -19.19 -17.63 -3.38
N THR A 62 -18.47 -16.72 -4.03
CA THR A 62 -17.01 -16.73 -4.06
C THR A 62 -16.43 -15.91 -2.90
N PRO A 63 -15.24 -16.26 -2.40
CA PRO A 63 -14.52 -15.43 -1.44
C PRO A 63 -14.31 -14.04 -2.03
N ARG A 64 -14.50 -12.99 -1.22
CA ARG A 64 -14.10 -11.62 -1.57
C ARG A 64 -12.59 -11.52 -1.50
N ASP A 65 -11.98 -10.65 -2.29
CA ASP A 65 -10.53 -10.43 -2.26
C ASP A 65 -10.05 -9.96 -0.88
N LEU A 66 -10.84 -9.10 -0.22
CA LEU A 66 -10.57 -8.69 1.16
C LEU A 66 -10.54 -9.86 2.16
N LEU A 67 -11.36 -10.90 1.96
CA LEU A 67 -11.31 -12.10 2.80
C LEU A 67 -10.02 -12.89 2.55
N ARG A 68 -9.64 -13.07 1.27
CA ARG A 68 -8.38 -13.75 0.89
C ARG A 68 -7.16 -13.03 1.48
N TYR A 69 -7.19 -11.71 1.50
CA TYR A 69 -6.15 -10.90 2.10
C TYR A 69 -6.04 -11.09 3.62
N ARG A 70 -7.17 -11.01 4.36
CA ARG A 70 -7.17 -11.27 5.82
C ARG A 70 -6.55 -12.62 6.15
N ILE A 71 -6.76 -13.60 5.26
CA ILE A 71 -6.16 -14.94 5.37
C ILE A 71 -4.64 -14.91 5.12
N LYS A 72 -4.18 -14.24 4.05
CA LYS A 72 -2.74 -14.04 3.82
C LYS A 72 -2.05 -13.41 5.03
N ARG A 73 -2.66 -12.36 5.60
CA ARG A 73 -2.13 -11.65 6.77
C ARG A 73 -2.00 -12.57 7.99
N ALA A 74 -3.00 -13.43 8.23
CA ALA A 74 -2.92 -14.43 9.29
C ALA A 74 -1.79 -15.45 9.04
N VAL A 75 -1.57 -15.84 7.78
CA VAL A 75 -0.46 -16.73 7.41
C VAL A 75 0.89 -16.05 7.63
N ASP A 76 1.04 -14.77 7.29
CA ASP A 76 2.28 -14.03 7.54
C ASP A 76 2.56 -13.87 9.05
N VAL A 77 1.54 -13.58 9.87
CA VAL A 77 1.66 -13.59 11.34
C VAL A 77 2.05 -14.97 11.85
N SER A 78 1.52 -16.05 11.26
CA SER A 78 1.83 -17.41 11.72
C SER A 78 3.31 -17.78 11.58
N LYS A 79 4.03 -17.17 10.64
CA LYS A 79 5.47 -17.39 10.41
C LYS A 79 6.34 -16.86 11.56
N THR A 80 5.82 -15.93 12.37
CA THR A 80 6.56 -15.35 13.51
C THR A 80 6.30 -16.11 14.82
N LEU A 81 5.34 -17.05 14.82
CA LEU A 81 4.88 -17.78 15.99
C LEU A 81 5.48 -19.19 16.03
N LYS A 82 5.65 -19.73 17.24
CA LYS A 82 6.30 -21.04 17.42
C LYS A 82 5.37 -22.19 17.05
N ASN A 83 4.10 -22.10 17.42
CA ASN A 83 3.10 -23.14 17.17
C ASN A 83 1.72 -22.53 16.82
N PRO A 84 1.58 -21.94 15.63
CA PRO A 84 0.37 -21.23 15.25
C PRO A 84 -0.83 -22.17 15.07
N ILE A 85 -1.96 -21.81 15.67
CA ILE A 85 -3.28 -22.44 15.47
C ILE A 85 -4.26 -21.37 15.00
N PHE A 86 -4.89 -21.61 13.85
CA PHE A 86 -5.84 -20.67 13.24
C PHE A 86 -7.25 -20.94 13.76
N LEU A 87 -7.87 -19.97 14.42
CA LEU A 87 -9.28 -19.99 14.73
C LEU A 87 -10.05 -19.24 13.64
N ALA A 88 -10.60 -19.98 12.67
CA ALA A 88 -11.40 -19.46 11.58
C ALA A 88 -12.85 -19.26 12.03
N GLN A 89 -13.33 -18.03 11.98
CA GLN A 89 -14.61 -17.64 12.57
C GLN A 89 -15.54 -17.01 11.53
N GLY A 90 -16.85 -17.02 11.79
CA GLY A 90 -17.83 -16.30 10.95
C GLY A 90 -19.01 -17.14 10.47
N LYS A 91 -19.96 -16.46 9.81
CA LYS A 91 -21.36 -16.89 9.69
C LYS A 91 -21.59 -18.28 9.10
N GLY A 92 -22.46 -19.04 9.77
CA GLY A 92 -23.16 -20.23 9.25
C GLY A 92 -24.69 -20.25 9.34
N ASN A 93 -25.37 -19.14 9.69
CA ASN A 93 -26.84 -19.14 9.86
C ASN A 93 -27.50 -17.80 9.41
N PRO A 94 -28.70 -17.81 8.79
CA PRO A 94 -29.28 -16.65 8.10
C PRO A 94 -30.16 -15.84 9.04
N THR A 95 -29.96 -14.53 9.08
CA THR A 95 -31.04 -13.62 9.43
C THR A 95 -31.05 -12.52 8.38
N THR A 96 -32.16 -12.48 7.62
CA THR A 96 -32.62 -11.42 6.70
C THR A 96 -31.95 -11.20 5.34
N VAL A 97 -30.79 -11.80 5.03
CA VAL A 97 -30.13 -11.69 3.70
C VAL A 97 -30.05 -13.07 3.02
N ASN A 98 -30.28 -13.16 1.71
CA ASN A 98 -30.01 -14.36 0.89
C ASN A 98 -28.50 -14.67 0.91
N THR A 99 -28.02 -15.31 1.96
CA THR A 99 -26.62 -15.65 2.17
C THR A 99 -26.19 -16.82 1.28
N CYS A 100 -24.88 -16.96 1.06
CA CYS A 100 -24.33 -18.10 0.35
C CYS A 100 -24.72 -19.44 1.01
N VAL A 101 -24.74 -19.48 2.34
CA VAL A 101 -25.17 -20.66 3.13
C VAL A 101 -26.63 -21.03 2.85
N ALA A 102 -27.52 -20.04 2.72
CA ALA A 102 -28.93 -20.28 2.36
C ALA A 102 -29.10 -20.88 0.94
N LYS A 103 -28.09 -20.73 0.08
CA LYS A 103 -28.01 -21.36 -1.26
C LYS A 103 -27.25 -22.69 -1.26
N GLY A 104 -26.92 -23.24 -0.09
CA GLY A 104 -26.14 -24.48 0.06
C GLY A 104 -24.62 -24.30 -0.09
N GLY A 105 -24.11 -23.06 -0.08
CA GLY A 105 -22.68 -22.77 -0.12
C GLY A 105 -22.01 -22.74 1.27
N PRO A 106 -20.67 -22.53 1.32
CA PRO A 106 -19.90 -22.60 2.56
C PRO A 106 -20.14 -21.41 3.50
N THR A 107 -19.85 -21.62 4.78
CA THR A 107 -19.73 -20.56 5.80
C THR A 107 -18.48 -19.72 5.57
N GLU A 108 -18.39 -18.55 6.21
CA GLU A 108 -17.19 -17.70 6.15
C GLU A 108 -15.98 -18.45 6.75
N ALA A 109 -16.16 -19.08 7.91
CA ALA A 109 -15.13 -19.89 8.56
C ALA A 109 -14.70 -21.09 7.69
N ALA A 110 -15.64 -21.80 7.06
CA ALA A 110 -15.30 -22.90 6.14
C ALA A 110 -14.56 -22.40 4.89
N THR A 111 -14.90 -21.20 4.41
CA THR A 111 -14.20 -20.56 3.30
C THR A 111 -12.76 -20.20 3.69
N ILE A 112 -12.55 -19.64 4.89
CA ILE A 112 -11.22 -19.36 5.45
C ILE A 112 -10.40 -20.64 5.53
N ALA A 113 -10.94 -21.68 6.16
CA ALA A 113 -10.25 -22.95 6.32
C ALA A 113 -9.89 -23.58 4.97
N LYS A 114 -10.81 -23.54 3.99
CA LYS A 114 -10.54 -24.04 2.63
C LYS A 114 -9.35 -23.32 2.02
N ILE A 115 -9.30 -21.99 2.05
CA ILE A 115 -8.19 -21.21 1.49
C ILE A 115 -6.88 -21.51 2.21
N LEU A 116 -6.89 -21.57 3.55
CA LEU A 116 -5.70 -21.94 4.34
C LEU A 116 -5.14 -23.30 3.91
N MET A 117 -6.00 -24.29 3.71
CA MET A 117 -5.59 -25.64 3.27
C MET A 117 -5.18 -25.69 1.79
N THR A 118 -5.95 -25.07 0.89
CA THR A 118 -5.73 -25.21 -0.55
C THR A 118 -4.62 -24.31 -1.06
N ASP A 119 -4.61 -23.05 -0.63
CA ASP A 119 -3.76 -22.01 -1.20
C ASP A 119 -2.45 -21.92 -0.41
N TYR A 120 -2.50 -22.10 0.92
CA TYR A 120 -1.33 -21.98 1.82
C TYR A 120 -0.82 -23.31 2.40
N LYS A 121 -1.46 -24.43 2.04
CA LYS A 121 -1.07 -25.79 2.48
C LYS A 121 -1.02 -25.94 4.02
N ILE A 122 -1.80 -25.16 4.75
CA ILE A 122 -1.93 -25.28 6.20
C ILE A 122 -2.68 -26.59 6.52
N PRO A 123 -2.11 -27.49 7.35
CA PRO A 123 -2.77 -28.74 7.72
C PRO A 123 -4.10 -28.51 8.46
N GLU A 124 -5.08 -29.38 8.23
CA GLU A 124 -6.41 -29.28 8.86
C GLU A 124 -6.35 -29.27 10.40
N ASN A 125 -5.44 -30.05 10.99
CA ASN A 125 -5.26 -30.11 12.46
C ASN A 125 -4.69 -28.81 13.09
N ARG A 126 -4.30 -27.82 12.27
CA ARG A 126 -3.91 -26.47 12.70
C ARG A 126 -5.07 -25.48 12.65
N ILE A 127 -6.27 -25.90 12.25
CA ILE A 127 -7.43 -25.03 12.02
C ILE A 127 -8.58 -25.44 12.94
N ILE A 128 -9.10 -24.49 13.70
CA ILE A 128 -10.32 -24.62 14.49
C ILE A 128 -11.41 -23.83 13.78
N LEU A 129 -12.56 -24.46 13.55
CA LEU A 129 -13.71 -23.85 12.91
C LEU A 129 -14.73 -23.37 13.95
N GLU A 130 -15.11 -22.11 13.86
CA GLU A 130 -16.21 -21.51 14.61
C GLU A 130 -17.23 -20.96 13.61
N GLN A 131 -18.36 -21.65 13.46
CA GLN A 131 -19.35 -21.38 12.40
C GLN A 131 -20.67 -20.79 12.93
N ASN A 132 -20.76 -20.56 14.23
CA ASN A 132 -22.01 -20.15 14.88
C ASN A 132 -22.17 -18.64 14.91
N SER A 133 -21.07 -17.90 15.00
CA SER A 133 -21.12 -16.46 15.17
C SER A 133 -21.69 -15.73 13.97
N THR A 134 -22.60 -14.81 14.24
CA THR A 134 -23.28 -13.94 13.27
C THR A 134 -22.83 -12.49 13.32
N THR A 135 -22.13 -12.11 14.39
CA THR A 135 -21.56 -10.77 14.59
C THR A 135 -20.12 -10.86 15.08
N THR A 136 -19.36 -9.77 14.95
CA THR A 136 -18.01 -9.66 15.52
C THR A 136 -18.01 -9.82 17.05
N ASN A 137 -19.06 -9.36 17.74
CA ASN A 137 -19.24 -9.58 19.18
C ASN A 137 -19.38 -11.07 19.50
N GLU A 138 -20.16 -11.80 18.70
CA GLU A 138 -20.31 -13.25 18.87
C GLU A 138 -19.00 -13.98 18.55
N ASN A 139 -18.24 -13.53 17.54
CA ASN A 139 -16.90 -14.08 17.24
C ASN A 139 -16.02 -14.01 18.50
N ALA A 140 -15.96 -12.85 19.16
CA ALA A 140 -15.18 -12.68 20.39
C ALA A 140 -15.65 -13.60 21.52
N GLN A 141 -16.97 -13.70 21.72
CA GLN A 141 -17.56 -14.59 22.75
C GLN A 141 -17.25 -16.07 22.49
N GLN A 142 -17.44 -16.53 21.24
CA GLN A 142 -17.17 -17.92 20.87
C GLN A 142 -15.67 -18.24 20.94
N ALA A 143 -14.80 -17.30 20.57
CA ALA A 143 -13.35 -17.47 20.73
C ALA A 143 -12.99 -17.75 22.20
N LEU A 144 -13.53 -16.96 23.14
CA LEU A 144 -13.27 -17.17 24.58
C LEU A 144 -13.81 -18.53 25.06
N ILE A 145 -14.99 -18.95 24.61
CA ILE A 145 -15.56 -20.27 24.94
C ILE A 145 -14.64 -21.39 24.46
N ILE A 146 -14.13 -21.30 23.23
CA ILE A 146 -13.23 -22.30 22.64
C ILE A 146 -11.91 -22.35 23.41
N LEU A 147 -11.30 -21.21 23.72
CA LEU A 147 -10.06 -21.17 24.50
C LEU A 147 -10.23 -21.76 25.90
N ASN A 148 -11.34 -21.46 26.57
CA ASN A 148 -11.64 -22.03 27.88
C ASN A 148 -11.82 -23.55 27.81
N ALA A 149 -12.47 -24.06 26.76
CA ALA A 149 -12.60 -25.49 26.53
C ALA A 149 -11.23 -26.16 26.29
N LEU A 150 -10.35 -25.55 25.50
CA LEU A 150 -8.98 -26.03 25.29
C LEU A 150 -8.19 -26.07 26.61
N LYS A 151 -8.27 -25.00 27.42
CA LYS A 151 -7.62 -24.94 28.74
C LYS A 151 -8.16 -26.00 29.69
N GLN A 152 -9.47 -26.27 29.70
CA GLN A 152 -10.09 -27.34 30.48
C GLN A 152 -9.62 -28.74 30.06
N GLN A 153 -9.24 -28.92 28.80
CA GLN A 153 -8.64 -30.16 28.29
C GLN A 153 -7.14 -30.27 28.58
N GLY A 154 -6.58 -29.36 29.39
CA GLY A 154 -5.16 -29.33 29.73
C GLY A 154 -4.27 -28.81 28.60
N LYS A 155 -4.82 -28.17 27.57
CA LYS A 155 -4.02 -27.54 26.51
C LYS A 155 -3.46 -26.19 26.99
N THR A 156 -2.26 -25.85 26.55
CA THR A 156 -1.60 -24.59 26.88
C THR A 156 -1.75 -23.60 25.72
N VAL A 157 -2.08 -22.35 26.03
CA VAL A 157 -2.12 -21.23 25.09
C VAL A 157 -1.04 -20.23 25.50
N ASN A 158 -0.03 -20.03 24.65
CA ASN A 158 1.10 -19.13 24.86
C ASN A 158 0.79 -17.69 24.48
N SER A 159 0.12 -17.50 23.35
CA SER A 159 -0.20 -16.18 22.82
C SER A 159 -1.51 -16.19 22.05
N GLU A 160 -2.10 -15.00 21.91
CA GLU A 160 -3.41 -14.75 21.33
C GLU A 160 -3.25 -13.55 20.38
N GLN A 161 -3.45 -13.76 19.07
CA GLN A 161 -3.30 -12.75 18.02
C GLN A 161 -4.65 -12.48 17.35
N LEU A 162 -5.03 -11.21 17.21
CA LEU A 162 -6.25 -10.81 16.50
C LEU A 162 -5.92 -10.33 15.09
N VAL A 163 -6.25 -11.11 14.06
CA VAL A 163 -5.89 -10.79 12.67
C VAL A 163 -7.12 -10.60 11.79
N THR A 164 -7.28 -9.38 11.27
CA THR A 164 -8.38 -9.01 10.36
C THR A 164 -7.97 -7.80 9.50
N SER A 165 -8.90 -7.13 8.80
CA SER A 165 -8.58 -5.89 8.09
C SER A 165 -8.32 -4.75 9.06
N GLN A 166 -7.44 -3.83 8.70
CA GLN A 166 -7.18 -2.64 9.51
C GLN A 166 -8.46 -1.84 9.75
N TYR A 167 -9.31 -1.73 8.72
CA TYR A 167 -10.65 -1.18 8.83
C TYR A 167 -11.47 -1.87 9.93
N HIS A 168 -11.52 -3.21 9.95
CA HIS A 168 -12.32 -3.94 10.92
C HIS A 168 -11.73 -3.86 12.34
N VAL A 169 -10.41 -3.72 12.48
CA VAL A 169 -9.75 -3.48 13.77
C VAL A 169 -10.22 -2.16 14.38
N TYR A 170 -10.25 -1.06 13.61
CA TYR A 170 -10.44 0.30 14.15
C TYR A 170 -11.77 1.00 13.79
N ARG A 171 -12.70 0.33 13.09
CA ARG A 171 -13.99 0.92 12.70
C ARG A 171 -14.76 1.48 13.91
N GLN A 172 -15.09 2.78 13.88
CA GLN A 172 -15.92 3.44 14.89
C GLN A 172 -17.40 3.49 14.49
N THR A 173 -18.26 2.87 15.29
CA THR A 173 -19.59 3.41 15.60
C THR A 173 -19.84 3.20 17.09
N ASN A 174 -20.37 4.22 17.76
CA ASN A 174 -20.79 4.22 19.17
C ASN A 174 -22.02 3.32 19.43
N THR A 175 -22.09 2.15 18.79
CA THR A 175 -23.25 1.25 18.84
C THR A 175 -22.80 -0.19 19.03
N THR A 176 -23.43 -0.84 20.00
CA THR A 176 -23.48 -2.30 20.10
C THR A 176 -24.25 -2.85 18.89
N GLY A 177 -23.68 -3.81 18.14
CA GLY A 177 -24.35 -4.41 16.97
C GLY A 177 -23.42 -5.07 15.94
N ALA A 178 -23.95 -5.34 14.74
CA ALA A 178 -23.26 -6.03 13.63
C ALA A 178 -22.11 -5.22 12.96
N ASP A 179 -21.89 -3.98 13.39
CA ASP A 179 -20.92 -3.03 12.83
C ASP A 179 -19.78 -2.66 13.82
N ALA A 180 -19.59 -3.44 14.89
CA ALA A 180 -18.58 -3.19 15.92
C ALA A 180 -17.14 -3.45 15.43
N SER A 181 -16.18 -2.66 15.93
CA SER A 181 -14.74 -2.91 15.76
C SER A 181 -14.34 -4.24 16.38
N ALA A 182 -13.51 -5.01 15.67
CA ALA A 182 -12.96 -6.27 16.18
C ALA A 182 -12.15 -6.04 17.46
N MET A 183 -11.31 -5.00 17.51
CA MET A 183 -10.53 -4.71 18.72
C MET A 183 -11.42 -4.41 19.92
N THR A 184 -12.46 -3.59 19.74
CA THR A 184 -13.43 -3.28 20.81
C THR A 184 -14.20 -4.53 21.24
N SER A 185 -14.73 -5.31 20.31
CA SER A 185 -15.47 -6.55 20.61
C SER A 185 -14.62 -7.54 21.40
N TYR A 186 -13.37 -7.77 20.97
CA TYR A 186 -12.47 -8.70 21.64
C TYR A 186 -11.99 -8.17 22.99
N ASN A 187 -11.61 -6.90 23.11
CA ASN A 187 -11.22 -6.32 24.41
C ASN A 187 -12.39 -6.25 25.41
N THR A 188 -13.63 -6.15 24.94
CA THR A 188 -14.82 -6.24 25.83
C THR A 188 -14.93 -7.64 26.46
N VAL A 189 -14.57 -8.69 25.73
CA VAL A 189 -14.68 -10.09 26.18
C VAL A 189 -13.43 -10.56 26.92
N PHE A 190 -12.24 -10.16 26.47
CA PHE A 190 -10.95 -10.63 26.97
C PHE A 190 -10.27 -9.68 27.96
N GLY A 191 -10.86 -8.50 28.21
CA GLY A 191 -10.30 -7.46 29.05
C GLY A 191 -9.74 -6.29 28.25
N SER A 192 -9.91 -5.08 28.80
CA SER A 192 -9.41 -3.85 28.17
C SER A 192 -7.90 -3.91 28.02
N GLY A 193 -7.39 -3.60 26.82
CA GLY A 193 -5.95 -3.59 26.53
C GLY A 193 -5.32 -4.97 26.27
N THR A 194 -6.10 -6.06 26.25
CA THR A 194 -5.58 -7.40 25.92
C THR A 194 -5.08 -7.46 24.48
N PHE A 195 -5.86 -6.95 23.54
CA PHE A 195 -5.47 -6.74 22.15
C PHE A 195 -5.10 -5.28 21.95
N THR A 196 -3.82 -5.05 21.66
CA THR A 196 -3.22 -3.77 21.31
C THR A 196 -2.78 -3.80 19.85
N THR A 197 -2.27 -2.69 19.30
CA THR A 197 -1.67 -2.62 17.95
C THR A 197 -0.59 -3.68 17.71
N LYS A 198 0.08 -4.17 18.76
CA LYS A 198 1.10 -5.22 18.71
C LYS A 198 0.53 -6.64 18.68
N ASN A 199 -0.65 -6.85 19.28
CA ASN A 199 -1.35 -8.14 19.33
C ASN A 199 -2.45 -8.24 18.24
N SER A 200 -2.75 -7.12 17.60
CA SER A 200 -3.28 -7.07 16.25
C SER A 200 -2.12 -6.93 15.26
N PHE A 201 -2.34 -7.16 13.98
CA PHE A 201 -1.32 -6.80 12.99
C PHE A 201 -0.98 -5.31 13.10
N SER A 202 0.31 -4.95 13.11
CA SER A 202 0.78 -3.57 13.27
C SER A 202 0.56 -2.73 12.01
N SER A 203 0.18 -1.47 12.18
CA SER A 203 0.45 -0.42 11.19
C SER A 203 1.78 0.21 11.48
N SER A 204 2.34 0.84 10.46
CA SER A 204 3.48 1.73 10.61
C SER A 204 3.18 2.82 11.63
N ALA A 205 4.09 3.02 12.58
CA ALA A 205 4.01 4.09 13.56
C ALA A 205 4.79 5.28 13.02
N PHE A 206 4.24 6.48 13.11
CA PHE A 206 4.89 7.70 12.62
C PHE A 206 5.29 8.61 13.78
N GLY A 207 6.40 9.33 13.62
CA GLY A 207 6.86 10.36 14.55
C GLY A 207 6.09 11.66 14.40
N PRO A 208 6.23 12.62 15.33
CA PRO A 208 5.62 13.94 15.19
C PRO A 208 6.16 14.68 13.95
N ASP A 209 5.38 15.64 13.45
CA ASP A 209 5.86 16.57 12.42
C ASP A 209 7.01 17.45 12.99
N GLU A 210 8.15 17.49 12.32
CA GLU A 210 9.37 18.21 12.74
C GLU A 210 9.81 19.24 11.69
N ILE A 211 10.54 20.28 12.11
CA ILE A 211 11.22 21.21 11.18
C ILE A 211 12.66 20.74 11.03
N TRP A 212 13.06 20.43 9.79
CA TRP A 212 14.39 19.88 9.49
C TRP A 212 15.33 20.87 8.79
N SER A 213 14.81 21.96 8.24
CA SER A 213 15.61 23.03 7.65
C SER A 213 14.80 24.32 7.51
N HIS A 214 15.48 25.47 7.55
CA HIS A 214 14.94 26.77 7.13
C HIS A 214 15.53 27.27 5.80
N ASP A 215 16.58 26.60 5.30
CA ASP A 215 17.39 27.08 4.18
C ASP A 215 16.85 26.59 2.83
N VAL A 216 16.13 25.47 2.80
CA VAL A 216 15.49 24.91 1.61
C VAL A 216 13.97 25.13 1.70
N SER A 217 13.52 26.36 1.50
CA SER A 217 12.10 26.74 1.55
C SER A 217 11.65 27.50 0.30
N VAL A 218 10.33 27.61 0.11
CA VAL A 218 9.74 28.45 -0.94
C VAL A 218 10.18 29.90 -0.80
N SER A 219 10.26 30.44 0.42
CA SER A 219 10.68 31.83 0.66
C SER A 219 12.16 32.09 0.32
N SER A 220 13.00 31.06 0.39
CA SER A 220 14.40 31.10 -0.08
C SER A 220 14.53 30.84 -1.59
N GLY A 221 13.42 30.70 -2.31
CA GLY A 221 13.39 30.55 -3.78
C GLY A 221 13.37 29.11 -4.29
N TRP A 222 13.18 28.14 -3.40
CA TRP A 222 13.07 26.72 -3.73
C TRP A 222 11.59 26.32 -3.79
N ASP A 223 10.99 26.47 -4.97
CA ASP A 223 9.60 26.13 -5.26
C ASP A 223 9.48 25.30 -6.55
N ASN A 224 8.31 24.69 -6.77
CA ASN A 224 8.03 23.90 -7.97
C ASN A 224 7.76 24.75 -9.24
N VAL A 225 7.91 26.08 -9.17
CA VAL A 225 7.68 26.98 -10.31
C VAL A 225 8.99 27.39 -10.97
N ASN A 226 9.99 27.70 -10.16
CA ASN A 226 11.30 28.19 -10.59
C ASN A 226 12.36 27.07 -10.62
N GLY A 227 11.98 25.85 -10.24
CA GLY A 227 12.83 24.70 -10.12
C GLY A 227 12.05 23.48 -9.64
N PHE A 228 12.76 22.47 -9.14
CA PHE A 228 12.15 21.37 -8.40
C PHE A 228 13.07 20.92 -7.26
N VAL A 229 12.47 20.35 -6.22
CA VAL A 229 13.19 19.71 -5.11
C VAL A 229 12.79 18.25 -5.07
N LYS A 230 13.74 17.34 -4.90
CA LYS A 230 13.48 15.91 -4.65
C LYS A 230 14.27 15.39 -3.45
N THR A 231 13.89 14.19 -3.03
CA THR A 231 14.58 13.39 -2.03
C THR A 231 15.27 12.21 -2.72
N ALA A 232 16.56 12.00 -2.46
CA ALA A 232 17.32 10.83 -2.92
C ALA A 232 18.65 10.73 -2.15
N ASP A 233 19.16 9.52 -1.91
CA ASP A 233 20.53 9.36 -1.38
C ASP A 233 21.52 9.63 -2.51
N VAL A 234 22.21 10.77 -2.46
CA VAL A 234 23.19 11.16 -3.49
C VAL A 234 24.63 11.03 -2.99
N ASN A 235 24.82 10.58 -1.75
CA ASN A 235 26.12 10.54 -1.08
C ASN A 235 26.54 9.12 -0.66
N GLY A 236 25.60 8.17 -0.64
CA GLY A 236 25.80 6.75 -0.37
C GLY A 236 25.75 6.39 1.11
N ASP A 237 25.20 7.24 1.97
CA ASP A 237 25.05 6.98 3.40
C ASP A 237 23.71 6.33 3.78
N GLN A 238 22.94 5.91 2.79
CA GLN A 238 21.60 5.31 2.88
C GLN A 238 20.55 6.26 3.46
N LYS A 239 20.79 7.58 3.43
CA LYS A 239 19.79 8.58 3.79
C LYS A 239 19.46 9.43 2.58
N ALA A 240 18.17 9.62 2.35
CA ALA A 240 17.71 10.54 1.33
C ALA A 240 18.06 11.98 1.71
N ASP A 241 18.78 12.64 0.81
CA ASP A 241 19.13 14.06 0.87
C ASP A 241 18.11 14.91 0.14
N LEU A 242 18.06 16.21 0.42
CA LEU A 242 17.33 17.15 -0.43
C LEU A 242 18.20 17.61 -1.58
N VAL A 243 17.72 17.40 -2.80
CA VAL A 243 18.37 17.82 -4.04
C VAL A 243 17.49 18.85 -4.73
N ALA A 244 17.98 20.09 -4.82
CA ALA A 244 17.24 21.23 -5.32
C ALA A 244 17.85 21.75 -6.62
N PHE A 245 17.03 21.87 -7.66
CA PHE A 245 17.46 22.22 -9.01
C PHE A 245 16.87 23.55 -9.44
N ARG A 246 17.69 24.39 -10.05
CA ARG A 246 17.25 25.68 -10.61
C ARG A 246 18.14 26.10 -11.78
N GLY A 247 17.60 26.04 -13.00
CA GLY A 247 18.27 26.61 -14.17
C GLY A 247 19.67 26.06 -14.45
N GLY A 248 19.93 24.79 -14.07
CA GLY A 248 21.22 24.11 -14.22
C GLY A 248 22.10 24.08 -12.96
N ASP A 249 21.79 24.91 -11.97
CA ASP A 249 22.35 24.83 -10.63
C ASP A 249 21.66 23.71 -9.83
N VAL A 250 22.47 22.89 -9.16
CA VAL A 250 22.00 21.82 -8.28
C VAL A 250 22.66 21.97 -6.93
N GLU A 251 21.84 22.24 -5.92
CA GLU A 251 22.25 22.33 -4.53
C GLU A 251 21.75 21.13 -3.75
N VAL A 252 22.59 20.60 -2.86
CA VAL A 252 22.27 19.45 -2.02
C VAL A 252 22.35 19.84 -0.56
N ALA A 253 21.27 19.59 0.18
CA ALA A 253 21.21 19.66 1.63
C ALA A 253 21.18 18.23 2.16
N THR A 254 22.34 17.74 2.60
CA THR A 254 22.49 16.35 3.02
C THR A 254 21.76 16.06 4.33
N SER A 255 21.17 14.88 4.48
CA SER A 255 20.53 14.47 5.72
C SER A 255 21.55 14.07 6.79
N THR A 256 21.30 14.47 8.04
CA THR A 256 22.03 13.98 9.22
C THR A 256 21.29 12.82 9.92
N GLY A 257 20.08 12.49 9.45
CA GLY A 257 19.11 11.62 10.11
C GLY A 257 18.31 12.27 11.23
N GLN A 258 18.50 13.58 11.45
CA GLN A 258 17.73 14.37 12.41
C GLN A 258 17.34 15.75 11.87
N THR A 259 18.17 16.31 10.98
CA THR A 259 17.94 17.57 10.24
C THR A 259 18.64 17.49 8.89
N PHE A 260 18.34 18.43 7.98
CA PHE A 260 19.18 18.66 6.80
C PHE A 260 20.28 19.68 7.11
N ASN A 261 21.47 19.47 6.54
CA ASN A 261 22.53 20.47 6.54
C ASN A 261 22.15 21.67 5.64
N ALA A 262 22.88 22.78 5.78
CA ALA A 262 22.75 23.90 4.85
C ALA A 262 23.05 23.44 3.40
N PRO A 263 22.27 23.89 2.40
CA PRO A 263 22.46 23.47 1.01
C PRO A 263 23.82 23.92 0.47
N VAL A 264 24.46 23.04 -0.31
CA VAL A 264 25.74 23.29 -0.97
C VAL A 264 25.61 23.03 -2.47
N ALA A 265 26.13 23.93 -3.30
CA ALA A 265 26.17 23.74 -4.74
C ALA A 265 27.09 22.56 -5.12
N TRP A 266 26.49 21.52 -5.70
CA TRP A 266 27.20 20.32 -6.17
C TRP A 266 27.52 20.36 -7.66
N THR A 267 26.71 21.07 -8.45
CA THR A 267 27.02 21.42 -9.85
C THR A 267 26.28 22.69 -10.27
N ASN A 268 26.81 23.40 -11.26
CA ASN A 268 26.21 24.58 -11.90
C ASN A 268 26.14 24.45 -13.43
N THR A 269 26.33 23.24 -13.93
CA THR A 269 26.40 22.97 -15.37
C THR A 269 25.50 21.81 -15.79
N PHE A 270 24.45 21.49 -15.02
CA PHE A 270 23.47 20.47 -15.42
C PHE A 270 22.45 21.08 -16.40
N LEU A 271 22.91 21.33 -17.63
CA LEU A 271 22.16 22.05 -18.65
C LEU A 271 22.04 21.24 -19.95
N PRO A 272 20.92 21.37 -20.68
CA PRO A 272 20.81 20.88 -22.05
C PRO A 272 21.74 21.66 -22.98
N GLN A 273 21.95 21.16 -24.20
CA GLN A 273 22.82 21.82 -25.18
C GLN A 273 22.32 23.23 -25.53
N GLY A 274 21.00 23.43 -25.56
CA GLY A 274 20.38 24.75 -25.76
C GLY A 274 20.59 25.76 -24.62
N GLY A 275 21.21 25.34 -23.51
CA GLY A 275 21.57 26.20 -22.37
C GLY A 275 20.42 26.56 -21.44
N ALA A 276 19.20 26.08 -21.71
CA ALA A 276 18.03 26.29 -20.87
C ALA A 276 17.07 25.11 -20.95
N TRP A 277 16.51 24.72 -19.79
CA TRP A 277 15.46 23.73 -19.68
C TRP A 277 14.13 24.28 -20.24
N THR A 278 13.36 23.44 -20.93
CA THR A 278 12.03 23.77 -21.44
C THR A 278 10.98 22.83 -20.86
N PRO A 279 9.67 23.17 -20.90
CA PRO A 279 8.61 22.28 -20.39
C PRO A 279 8.52 20.90 -21.07
N GLN A 280 9.11 20.73 -22.25
CA GLN A 280 9.17 19.44 -22.97
C GLN A 280 10.31 18.54 -22.48
N MET A 281 11.28 19.11 -21.78
CA MET A 281 12.41 18.41 -21.17
C MET A 281 12.03 18.00 -19.74
N ILE A 282 12.77 17.04 -19.17
CA ILE A 282 12.53 16.59 -17.80
C ILE A 282 13.83 16.19 -17.12
N GLU A 283 13.88 16.48 -15.83
CA GLU A 283 14.93 16.08 -14.91
C GLU A 283 14.44 14.97 -13.96
N LEU A 284 15.29 13.97 -13.79
CA LEU A 284 15.06 12.78 -13.00
C LEU A 284 16.27 12.54 -12.08
N LEU A 285 16.04 11.71 -11.05
CA LEU A 285 17.04 11.27 -10.08
C LEU A 285 16.91 9.76 -9.91
N GLY A 286 18.03 9.04 -9.94
CA GLY A 286 18.07 7.59 -9.73
C GLY A 286 19.48 7.05 -9.93
N ASP A 287 19.79 5.95 -9.24
CA ASP A 287 21.09 5.26 -9.34
C ASP A 287 21.16 4.51 -10.68
N VAL A 288 21.76 5.15 -11.70
CA VAL A 288 21.83 4.57 -13.05
C VAL A 288 23.19 3.91 -13.30
N ASP A 289 24.22 4.24 -12.52
CA ASP A 289 25.54 3.60 -12.62
C ASP A 289 25.72 2.36 -11.71
N GLY A 290 24.86 2.20 -10.71
CA GLY A 290 24.81 1.08 -9.77
C GLY A 290 25.77 1.22 -8.60
N ASP A 291 26.24 2.43 -8.29
CA ASP A 291 27.16 2.69 -7.18
C ASP A 291 26.45 2.87 -5.82
N GLY A 292 25.11 2.84 -5.82
CA GLY A 292 24.27 3.04 -4.64
C GLY A 292 23.87 4.49 -4.38
N LYS A 293 24.22 5.43 -5.25
CA LYS A 293 23.84 6.85 -5.15
C LYS A 293 22.97 7.24 -6.32
N ALA A 294 22.03 8.14 -6.08
CA ALA A 294 21.20 8.69 -7.14
C ALA A 294 21.98 9.70 -8.01
N ASP A 295 21.96 9.46 -9.31
CA ASP A 295 22.55 10.32 -10.33
C ASP A 295 21.52 11.30 -10.89
N LEU A 296 21.99 12.40 -11.49
CA LEU A 296 21.13 13.29 -12.26
C LEU A 296 20.94 12.75 -13.66
N VAL A 297 19.68 12.65 -14.11
CA VAL A 297 19.34 12.29 -15.49
C VAL A 297 18.47 13.37 -16.11
N GLY A 298 18.83 13.80 -17.31
CA GLY A 298 18.18 14.88 -18.02
C GLY A 298 17.74 14.44 -19.41
N LEU A 299 16.46 14.54 -19.74
CA LEU A 299 15.97 14.28 -21.10
C LEU A 299 15.82 15.60 -21.83
N THR A 300 16.68 15.82 -22.82
CA THR A 300 16.96 17.12 -23.43
C THR A 300 16.62 17.16 -24.91
N ASP A 301 17.05 18.21 -25.62
CA ASP A 301 16.95 18.32 -27.08
C ASP A 301 17.85 17.33 -27.84
N THR A 302 18.89 16.80 -27.19
CA THR A 302 19.89 15.90 -27.80
C THR A 302 19.80 14.46 -27.33
N GLY A 303 19.11 14.22 -26.21
CA GLY A 303 18.86 12.90 -25.65
C GLY A 303 18.96 12.88 -24.13
N ALA A 304 19.21 11.71 -23.58
CA ALA A 304 19.44 11.49 -22.15
C ALA A 304 20.88 11.86 -21.78
N ILE A 305 21.06 12.95 -21.04
CA ILE A 305 22.32 13.31 -20.39
C ILE A 305 22.32 12.81 -18.94
N VAL A 306 23.49 12.40 -18.43
CA VAL A 306 23.65 11.93 -17.06
C VAL A 306 24.85 12.60 -16.41
N SER A 307 24.70 12.95 -15.13
CA SER A 307 25.74 13.53 -14.29
C SER A 307 25.82 12.67 -13.02
N THR A 308 26.83 11.79 -12.96
CA THR A 308 26.90 10.79 -11.89
C THR A 308 27.33 11.39 -10.55
N ALA A 309 26.84 10.81 -9.46
CA ALA A 309 27.11 11.25 -8.10
C ALA A 309 28.53 10.88 -7.64
N GLY A 310 29.41 11.87 -7.60
CA GLY A 310 30.75 11.75 -7.03
C GLY A 310 30.75 11.95 -5.50
N ASN A 311 31.95 12.10 -4.94
CA ASN A 311 32.09 12.36 -3.50
C ASN A 311 31.78 13.84 -3.19
N GLY A 312 30.52 14.14 -2.89
CA GLY A 312 30.06 15.46 -2.47
C GLY A 312 29.89 16.48 -3.61
N LYS A 313 29.87 16.01 -4.87
CA LYS A 313 29.59 16.78 -6.10
C LYS A 313 29.08 15.85 -7.20
N PHE A 314 28.38 16.41 -8.18
CA PHE A 314 28.07 15.68 -9.41
C PHE A 314 29.19 15.85 -10.44
N ASN A 315 29.52 14.78 -11.17
CA ASN A 315 30.50 14.81 -12.26
C ASN A 315 29.95 15.60 -13.46
N PRO A 316 30.79 16.14 -14.35
CA PRO A 316 30.32 16.78 -15.58
C PRO A 316 29.36 15.88 -16.35
N ASN A 317 28.25 16.44 -16.85
CA ASN A 317 27.26 15.64 -17.56
C ASN A 317 27.82 15.05 -18.86
N ALA A 318 27.31 13.90 -19.27
CA ALA A 318 27.64 13.23 -20.51
C ALA A 318 26.37 12.71 -21.19
N LEU A 319 26.34 12.70 -22.53
CA LEU A 319 25.26 12.08 -23.29
C LEU A 319 25.35 10.56 -23.18
N TRP A 320 24.39 9.95 -22.48
CA TRP A 320 24.32 8.51 -22.28
C TRP A 320 23.47 7.82 -23.35
N SER A 321 22.48 8.51 -23.92
CA SER A 321 21.77 8.04 -25.11
C SER A 321 21.26 9.20 -25.95
N PRO A 322 21.36 9.13 -27.29
CA PRO A 322 20.73 10.11 -28.16
C PRO A 322 19.21 9.92 -28.28
N ASP A 323 18.65 8.84 -27.72
CA ASP A 323 17.20 8.61 -27.67
C ASP A 323 16.54 9.45 -26.58
N PHE A 324 15.20 9.41 -26.50
CA PHE A 324 14.39 10.25 -25.60
C PHE A 324 14.52 11.76 -25.81
N SER A 325 15.18 12.21 -26.87
CA SER A 325 15.35 13.62 -27.18
C SER A 325 14.06 14.26 -27.68
N THR A 326 13.84 15.54 -27.37
CA THR A 326 12.68 16.29 -27.91
C THR A 326 12.68 16.39 -29.43
N THR A 327 13.86 16.40 -30.05
CA THR A 327 14.02 16.38 -31.52
C THR A 327 13.60 15.05 -32.18
N LYS A 328 13.44 13.99 -31.38
CA LYS A 328 12.91 12.68 -31.79
C LYS A 328 11.45 12.47 -31.37
N GLY A 329 10.74 13.53 -30.97
CA GLY A 329 9.30 13.51 -30.66
C GLY A 329 8.94 13.12 -29.23
N TRP A 330 9.92 12.96 -28.34
CA TRP A 330 9.70 12.78 -26.91
C TRP A 330 9.39 14.11 -26.23
N ASP A 331 8.36 14.16 -25.38
CA ASP A 331 7.89 15.42 -24.82
C ASP A 331 7.26 15.17 -23.45
N ALA A 332 7.86 15.74 -22.40
CA ALA A 332 7.40 15.61 -21.01
C ALA A 332 6.02 16.21 -20.73
N THR A 333 5.49 17.04 -21.63
CA THR A 333 4.11 17.54 -21.52
C THR A 333 3.07 16.49 -21.92
N LYS A 334 3.47 15.40 -22.59
CA LYS A 334 2.56 14.33 -23.03
C LYS A 334 3.00 12.90 -22.66
N HIS A 335 4.30 12.63 -22.65
CA HIS A 335 4.88 11.35 -22.30
C HIS A 335 5.27 11.34 -20.81
N GLN A 336 5.29 10.16 -20.21
CA GLN A 336 5.74 9.99 -18.82
C GLN A 336 7.05 9.21 -18.80
N PHE A 337 7.97 9.62 -17.94
CA PHE A 337 9.32 9.06 -17.82
C PHE A 337 9.61 8.70 -16.37
N GLN A 338 10.25 7.56 -16.16
CA GLN A 338 10.61 7.05 -14.84
C GLN A 338 11.98 6.39 -14.91
N LEU A 339 12.74 6.52 -13.81
CA LEU A 339 13.95 5.75 -13.57
C LEU A 339 13.59 4.64 -12.59
N ILE A 340 13.69 3.39 -13.03
CA ILE A 340 13.34 2.23 -12.20
C ILE A 340 14.11 1.01 -12.68
N ASP A 341 14.58 0.18 -11.75
CA ASP A 341 15.15 -1.13 -12.09
C ASP A 341 14.01 -2.03 -12.59
N ILE A 342 13.90 -2.18 -13.91
CA ILE A 342 12.85 -3.01 -14.52
C ILE A 342 13.39 -4.40 -14.86
N ASN A 343 14.69 -4.66 -14.77
CA ASN A 343 15.30 -5.93 -15.17
C ASN A 343 15.88 -6.74 -13.99
N GLY A 344 15.88 -6.16 -12.79
CA GLY A 344 16.36 -6.74 -11.54
C GLY A 344 17.88 -6.70 -11.37
N ASP A 345 18.61 -5.84 -12.07
CA ASP A 345 20.07 -5.73 -12.02
C ASP A 345 20.59 -4.66 -11.06
N LYS A 346 19.67 -4.02 -10.32
CA LYS A 346 19.86 -2.96 -9.32
C LYS A 346 20.31 -1.62 -9.88
N LYS A 347 20.29 -1.42 -11.20
CA LYS A 347 20.45 -0.10 -11.80
C LYS A 347 19.10 0.39 -12.25
N ALA A 348 18.86 1.69 -12.07
CA ALA A 348 17.68 2.30 -12.62
C ALA A 348 17.78 2.36 -14.15
N ASP A 349 16.78 1.78 -14.82
CA ASP A 349 16.60 1.87 -16.26
C ASP A 349 15.72 3.08 -16.61
N LEU A 350 15.91 3.63 -17.81
CA LEU A 350 15.06 4.71 -18.30
C LEU A 350 13.84 4.16 -19.02
N VAL A 351 12.68 4.25 -18.37
CA VAL A 351 11.39 3.79 -18.92
C VAL A 351 10.51 4.98 -19.30
N ALA A 352 9.81 4.86 -20.43
CA ALA A 352 8.88 5.87 -20.89
C ALA A 352 7.56 5.28 -21.40
N PHE A 353 6.46 5.90 -21.00
CA PHE A 353 5.16 5.73 -21.64
C PHE A 353 5.05 6.73 -22.80
N GLY A 354 5.31 6.26 -24.01
CA GLY A 354 5.30 7.05 -25.25
C GLY A 354 3.91 7.21 -25.86
N ASP A 355 3.82 7.54 -27.15
CA ASP A 355 2.52 7.71 -27.83
C ASP A 355 1.74 6.38 -27.95
N ASP A 356 2.43 5.28 -28.23
CA ASP A 356 1.81 4.02 -28.68
C ASP A 356 2.27 2.78 -27.87
N GLY A 357 2.94 2.98 -26.74
CA GLY A 357 3.36 1.88 -25.88
C GLY A 357 4.32 2.29 -24.77
N THR A 358 4.88 1.27 -24.14
CA THR A 358 5.90 1.39 -23.10
C THR A 358 7.27 1.05 -23.69
N TYR A 359 8.24 1.92 -23.43
CA TYR A 359 9.59 1.85 -23.95
C TYR A 359 10.60 1.84 -22.81
N VAL A 360 11.74 1.19 -23.01
CA VAL A 360 12.87 1.19 -22.06
C VAL A 360 14.18 1.37 -22.80
N ALA A 361 15.12 2.07 -22.19
CA ALA A 361 16.53 1.91 -22.47
C ALA A 361 17.22 1.45 -21.19
N TYR A 362 17.75 0.23 -21.23
CA TYR A 362 18.40 -0.38 -20.08
C TYR A 362 19.73 0.31 -19.77
N SER A 363 20.04 0.54 -18.50
CA SER A 363 21.36 1.03 -18.11
C SER A 363 22.37 -0.11 -18.09
N ASP A 364 23.59 0.11 -18.62
CA ASP A 364 24.72 -0.81 -18.42
C ASP A 364 25.71 -0.31 -17.35
N GLY A 365 25.36 0.77 -16.66
CA GLY A 365 26.16 1.44 -15.66
C GLY A 365 27.07 2.55 -16.21
N VAL A 366 27.16 2.70 -17.54
CA VAL A 366 27.95 3.78 -18.16
C VAL A 366 27.21 4.50 -19.29
N LYS A 367 26.13 3.91 -19.81
CA LYS A 367 25.23 4.49 -20.82
C LYS A 367 23.86 3.80 -20.76
N PHE A 368 22.88 4.41 -21.41
CA PHE A 368 21.64 3.72 -21.73
C PHE A 368 21.78 2.99 -23.07
N GLY A 369 21.28 1.75 -23.12
CA GLY A 369 21.24 0.92 -24.31
C GLY A 369 20.29 1.47 -25.39
N GLN A 370 20.13 0.70 -26.47
CA GLN A 370 19.18 1.04 -27.52
C GLN A 370 17.75 1.09 -26.95
N LEU A 371 16.98 2.09 -27.34
CA LEU A 371 15.56 2.18 -27.02
C LEU A 371 14.77 0.97 -27.55
N GLN A 372 14.04 0.29 -26.67
CA GLN A 372 13.21 -0.87 -26.98
C GLN A 372 11.76 -0.62 -26.60
N LYS A 373 10.82 -1.04 -27.45
CA LYS A 373 9.40 -1.09 -27.10
C LYS A 373 9.09 -2.43 -26.44
N ILE A 374 8.69 -2.42 -25.16
CA ILE A 374 8.48 -3.63 -24.36
C ILE A 374 7.00 -3.98 -24.18
N ASP A 375 6.10 -3.02 -24.32
CA ASP A 375 4.64 -3.27 -24.30
C ASP A 375 3.92 -2.34 -25.28
N LEU A 376 2.84 -2.83 -25.89
CA LEU A 376 1.98 -2.06 -26.80
C LEU A 376 0.94 -1.20 -26.06
N ARG A 377 0.79 -1.41 -24.75
CA ARG A 377 -0.15 -0.68 -23.87
C ARG A 377 0.55 0.45 -23.13
N PHE A 378 -0.25 1.18 -22.35
CA PHE A 378 0.11 2.27 -21.44
C PHE A 378 0.66 3.53 -22.11
N GLY A 379 0.93 3.51 -23.42
CA GLY A 379 1.18 4.72 -24.20
C GLY A 379 -0.02 5.67 -24.23
N LEU A 380 0.20 6.90 -24.66
CA LEU A 380 -0.80 7.98 -24.69
C LEU A 380 -2.11 7.60 -25.42
N ASN A 381 -2.00 6.84 -26.51
CA ASN A 381 -3.14 6.37 -27.31
C ASN A 381 -3.81 5.10 -26.75
N SER A 382 -3.30 4.54 -25.65
CA SER A 382 -3.94 3.41 -24.97
C SER A 382 -5.15 3.87 -24.18
N THR A 383 -6.13 2.97 -24.03
CA THR A 383 -7.30 3.18 -23.17
C THR A 383 -6.88 3.33 -21.71
N ILE A 384 -7.56 4.20 -20.96
CA ILE A 384 -7.29 4.47 -19.54
C ILE A 384 -7.61 3.25 -18.67
N ASP A 385 -8.75 2.60 -18.93
CA ASP A 385 -9.16 1.40 -18.21
C ASP A 385 -9.87 0.35 -19.10
N PRO A 386 -9.82 -0.95 -18.72
CA PRO A 386 -10.52 -2.02 -19.42
C PRO A 386 -12.03 -1.74 -19.52
N GLY A 387 -12.54 -1.67 -20.75
CA GLY A 387 -13.96 -1.40 -21.04
C GLY A 387 -14.28 0.07 -21.32
N SER A 388 -13.31 0.97 -21.17
CA SER A 388 -13.44 2.36 -21.61
C SER A 388 -12.85 2.57 -23.00
N THR A 389 -13.47 3.46 -23.77
CA THR A 389 -12.92 3.93 -25.06
C THR A 389 -12.02 5.15 -24.90
N ARG A 390 -11.97 5.73 -23.70
CA ARG A 390 -11.19 6.93 -23.40
C ARG A 390 -9.71 6.58 -23.28
N THR A 391 -8.85 7.35 -23.92
CA THR A 391 -7.39 7.17 -23.92
C THR A 391 -6.68 8.10 -22.94
N PHE A 392 -5.41 7.84 -22.62
CA PHE A 392 -4.62 8.79 -21.83
C PHE A 392 -4.46 10.14 -22.55
N SER A 393 -4.52 10.18 -23.88
CA SER A 393 -4.57 11.43 -24.65
C SER A 393 -5.83 12.24 -24.34
N ASP A 394 -6.98 11.57 -24.25
CA ASP A 394 -8.25 12.21 -23.86
C ASP A 394 -8.21 12.69 -22.41
N ASP A 395 -7.41 12.04 -21.56
CA ASP A 395 -7.15 12.53 -20.20
C ASP A 395 -6.24 13.73 -20.16
N LEU A 396 -5.15 13.70 -20.89
CA LEU A 396 -4.25 14.84 -21.01
C LEU A 396 -4.96 16.08 -21.57
N ALA A 397 -5.90 15.89 -22.50
CA ALA A 397 -6.71 16.97 -23.06
C ALA A 397 -7.60 17.70 -22.03
N LEU A 398 -7.81 17.13 -20.84
CA LEU A 398 -8.48 17.82 -19.73
C LEU A 398 -7.60 18.87 -19.02
N GLY A 399 -6.31 18.94 -19.35
CA GLY A 399 -5.36 19.92 -18.81
C GLY A 399 -5.25 19.83 -17.28
N SER A 400 -5.58 20.91 -16.57
CA SER A 400 -5.52 20.92 -15.11
C SER A 400 -6.47 19.91 -14.44
N ASN A 401 -7.44 19.37 -15.17
CA ASN A 401 -8.38 18.36 -14.66
C ASN A 401 -7.96 16.92 -14.98
N SER A 402 -6.83 16.68 -15.66
CA SER A 402 -6.32 15.33 -15.92
C SER A 402 -6.11 14.56 -14.62
N TYR A 403 -6.57 13.31 -14.58
CA TYR A 403 -6.60 12.50 -13.37
C TYR A 403 -6.15 11.05 -13.59
N ALA A 404 -5.86 10.63 -14.82
CA ALA A 404 -5.23 9.34 -15.06
C ALA A 404 -3.73 9.46 -14.81
N LEU A 405 -3.12 8.44 -14.23
CA LEU A 405 -1.68 8.39 -13.97
C LEU A 405 -1.17 6.96 -14.14
N ARG A 406 0.02 6.82 -14.72
CA ARG A 406 0.76 5.55 -14.77
C ARG A 406 1.99 5.71 -13.90
N VAL A 407 2.14 4.82 -12.93
CA VAL A 407 3.27 4.74 -12.01
C VAL A 407 3.81 3.32 -12.07
N MET A 408 5.12 3.15 -12.00
CA MET A 408 5.70 1.83 -11.81
C MET A 408 6.24 1.65 -10.40
N ALA A 409 5.97 0.49 -9.82
CA ALA A 409 6.47 0.08 -8.51
C ALA A 409 6.26 -1.42 -8.34
N ASP A 410 7.10 -2.08 -7.55
CA ASP A 410 6.89 -3.47 -7.13
C ASP A 410 5.72 -3.53 -6.15
N VAL A 411 4.54 -3.94 -6.60
CA VAL A 411 3.35 -4.01 -5.74
C VAL A 411 3.09 -5.42 -5.23
N ASP A 412 3.71 -6.47 -5.78
CA ASP A 412 3.52 -7.85 -5.32
C ASP A 412 4.67 -8.42 -4.48
N GLY A 413 5.80 -7.74 -4.46
CA GLY A 413 6.99 -8.03 -3.68
C GLY A 413 7.91 -9.05 -4.34
N ASP A 414 7.84 -9.21 -5.66
CA ASP A 414 8.69 -10.12 -6.42
C ASP A 414 10.04 -9.51 -6.84
N GLY A 415 10.23 -8.22 -6.56
CA GLY A 415 11.43 -7.44 -6.90
C GLY A 415 11.43 -6.86 -8.30
N LEU A 416 10.32 -6.94 -9.05
CA LEU A 416 10.15 -6.34 -10.37
C LEU A 416 9.15 -5.19 -10.34
N ALA A 417 9.30 -4.25 -11.26
CA ALA A 417 8.46 -3.07 -11.31
C ALA A 417 7.15 -3.32 -12.07
N ASP A 418 6.02 -3.31 -11.37
CA ASP A 418 4.69 -3.45 -11.98
C ASP A 418 4.17 -2.12 -12.52
N VAL A 419 3.22 -2.16 -13.47
CA VAL A 419 2.52 -0.95 -13.91
C VAL A 419 1.24 -0.77 -13.13
N VAL A 420 1.14 0.34 -12.40
CA VAL A 420 -0.05 0.80 -11.68
C VAL A 420 -0.71 1.95 -12.44
N VAL A 421 -1.99 1.82 -12.75
CA VAL A 421 -2.80 2.80 -13.46
C VAL A 421 -3.91 3.32 -12.56
N TYR A 422 -3.84 4.60 -12.22
CA TYR A 422 -4.97 5.35 -11.65
C TYR A 422 -5.93 5.65 -12.79
N GLY A 423 -7.09 4.99 -12.81
CA GLY A 423 -8.10 5.11 -13.87
C GLY A 423 -9.35 5.85 -13.45
N ASP A 424 -10.38 5.79 -14.29
CA ASP A 424 -11.68 6.43 -14.04
C ASP A 424 -12.51 5.68 -13.01
N THR A 425 -12.59 4.36 -13.17
CA THR A 425 -13.46 3.50 -12.35
C THR A 425 -12.70 2.67 -11.31
N GLY A 426 -11.39 2.89 -11.15
CA GLY A 426 -10.57 2.12 -10.24
C GLY A 426 -9.07 2.33 -10.43
N VAL A 427 -8.30 1.58 -9.65
CA VAL A 427 -6.86 1.41 -9.84
C VAL A 427 -6.61 0.04 -10.43
N TYR A 428 -5.80 0.00 -11.48
CA TYR A 428 -5.48 -1.22 -12.20
C TYR A 428 -3.99 -1.52 -12.11
N VAL A 429 -3.64 -2.80 -12.09
CA VAL A 429 -2.26 -3.27 -12.02
C VAL A 429 -2.03 -4.30 -13.11
N ALA A 430 -0.92 -4.14 -13.84
CA ALA A 430 -0.38 -5.18 -14.69
C ALA A 430 0.96 -5.62 -14.09
N LEU A 431 0.96 -6.82 -13.52
CA LEU A 431 2.15 -7.38 -12.88
C LEU A 431 3.22 -7.66 -13.93
N GLN A 432 4.46 -7.31 -13.62
CA GLN A 432 5.59 -7.74 -14.40
C GLN A 432 5.85 -9.23 -14.13
N THR A 433 6.32 -9.94 -15.15
CA THR A 433 6.84 -11.29 -14.98
C THR A 433 8.16 -11.38 -15.68
N LYS A 434 9.10 -12.12 -15.06
CA LYS A 434 10.33 -12.50 -15.74
C LYS A 434 9.98 -13.51 -16.82
N ALA A 435 10.21 -13.17 -18.11
CA ALA A 435 9.98 -14.13 -19.19
C ALA A 435 10.77 -15.42 -18.93
N PRO A 436 10.19 -16.61 -19.13
CA PRO A 436 10.93 -17.86 -19.06
C PRO A 436 12.08 -17.97 -20.08
N ASP A 437 12.08 -17.15 -21.14
CA ASP A 437 12.93 -17.27 -22.34
C ASP A 437 13.89 -16.10 -22.57
N ALA A 438 14.14 -15.25 -21.57
CA ALA A 438 15.13 -14.17 -21.60
C ALA A 438 14.92 -13.10 -22.69
N THR A 439 13.75 -13.02 -23.33
CA THR A 439 13.46 -12.03 -24.40
C THR A 439 12.91 -10.69 -23.93
N GLY A 440 12.77 -10.47 -22.61
CA GLY A 440 12.46 -9.15 -22.06
C GLY A 440 11.44 -9.16 -20.93
N ASN A 441 11.05 -7.96 -20.50
CA ASN A 441 10.05 -7.74 -19.47
C ASN A 441 8.65 -7.89 -20.07
N HIS A 442 7.80 -8.74 -19.49
CA HIS A 442 6.41 -8.88 -19.92
C HIS A 442 5.46 -8.47 -18.81
N PHE A 443 4.49 -7.62 -19.15
CA PHE A 443 3.40 -7.30 -18.25
C PHE A 443 2.20 -8.22 -18.50
N GLY A 444 1.66 -8.78 -17.42
CA GLY A 444 0.45 -9.59 -17.44
C GLY A 444 -0.80 -8.82 -17.87
N ALA A 445 -1.96 -9.46 -17.68
CA ALA A 445 -3.23 -8.79 -17.91
C ALA A 445 -3.41 -7.61 -16.95
N LEU A 446 -4.04 -6.54 -17.44
CA LEU A 446 -4.41 -5.41 -16.59
C LEU A 446 -5.59 -5.82 -15.72
N THR A 447 -5.36 -5.94 -14.41
CA THR A 447 -6.36 -6.40 -13.42
C THR A 447 -6.75 -5.25 -12.50
N LYS A 448 -8.02 -5.20 -12.08
CA LYS A 448 -8.53 -4.13 -11.22
C LYS A 448 -8.26 -4.46 -9.76
N TRP A 449 -7.48 -3.62 -9.07
CA TRP A 449 -7.06 -3.80 -7.68
C TRP A 449 -7.79 -2.89 -6.69
N ILE A 450 -8.41 -1.80 -7.17
CA ILE A 450 -9.43 -0.99 -6.46
C ILE A 450 -10.63 -0.83 -7.40
N ASP A 451 -11.85 -1.07 -6.92
CA ASP A 451 -13.07 -1.00 -7.73
C ASP A 451 -14.09 -0.02 -7.17
N ALA A 452 -14.39 1.04 -7.94
CA ALA A 452 -15.40 2.04 -7.59
C ALA A 452 -16.83 1.50 -7.44
N SER A 453 -17.12 0.34 -8.05
CA SER A 453 -18.47 -0.21 -8.18
C SER A 453 -18.79 -1.33 -7.19
N ALA A 454 -17.79 -1.86 -6.48
CA ALA A 454 -17.92 -3.11 -5.72
C ALA A 454 -18.39 -2.94 -4.27
N GLY A 455 -18.47 -1.72 -3.72
CA GLY A 455 -18.89 -1.49 -2.33
C GLY A 455 -18.02 -2.26 -1.34
N ALA A 456 -16.75 -2.44 -1.64
CA ALA A 456 -15.77 -3.07 -0.78
C ALA A 456 -15.43 -2.17 0.41
N GLU A 457 -15.15 -2.80 1.56
CA GLU A 457 -14.57 -2.09 2.70
C GLU A 457 -13.20 -1.58 2.27
N GLY A 458 -13.13 -0.31 1.88
CA GLY A 458 -11.91 0.30 1.37
C GLY A 458 -12.06 1.10 0.08
N ASP A 459 -13.24 1.12 -0.56
CA ASP A 459 -13.43 1.91 -1.76
C ASP A 459 -13.44 3.41 -1.40
N SER A 460 -12.36 4.10 -1.78
CA SER A 460 -12.30 5.55 -1.70
C SER A 460 -12.21 6.12 -3.10
N PHE A 461 -13.15 7.00 -3.45
CA PHE A 461 -13.09 7.87 -4.63
C PHE A 461 -11.80 8.69 -4.74
N ALA A 462 -10.92 8.65 -3.74
CA ALA A 462 -9.62 9.29 -3.76
C ALA A 462 -8.57 8.66 -4.67
N TYR A 463 -8.75 7.40 -5.04
CA TYR A 463 -7.78 6.67 -5.86
C TYR A 463 -8.20 6.59 -7.34
N TYR A 464 -9.34 7.14 -7.73
CA TYR A 464 -9.86 7.03 -9.09
C TYR A 464 -10.82 8.17 -9.44
N GLY A 465 -11.08 8.33 -10.73
CA GLY A 465 -12.07 9.26 -11.24
C GLY A 465 -11.66 10.74 -11.19
N PRO A 466 -12.51 11.63 -11.73
CA PRO A 466 -12.14 13.01 -12.06
C PRO A 466 -12.04 13.94 -10.84
N ASN A 467 -12.42 13.49 -9.65
CA ASN A 467 -12.41 14.32 -8.44
C ASN A 467 -10.99 14.55 -7.89
N PHE A 468 -9.99 13.81 -8.39
CA PHE A 468 -8.61 13.88 -7.93
C PHE A 468 -7.63 14.25 -9.05
N PRO A 469 -7.66 15.50 -9.55
CA PRO A 469 -6.79 15.93 -10.63
C PRO A 469 -5.31 15.94 -10.22
N ASN A 470 -4.46 15.50 -11.15
CA ASN A 470 -3.00 15.48 -11.04
C ASN A 470 -2.40 16.85 -10.77
N SER A 471 -3.05 17.94 -11.18
CA SER A 471 -2.56 19.30 -10.98
C SER A 471 -2.63 19.76 -9.51
N LYS A 472 -3.48 19.11 -8.72
CA LYS A 472 -3.78 19.50 -7.34
C LYS A 472 -3.21 18.52 -6.33
N PHE A 473 -3.36 17.21 -6.59
CA PHE A 473 -3.03 16.18 -5.62
C PHE A 473 -1.73 15.44 -5.96
N VAL A 474 -1.03 15.02 -4.92
CA VAL A 474 0.13 14.12 -5.05
C VAL A 474 -0.40 12.70 -4.96
N ARG A 475 -0.14 11.91 -5.99
CA ARG A 475 -0.52 10.50 -6.08
C ARG A 475 0.71 9.73 -6.53
N THR A 476 1.08 8.72 -5.76
CA THR A 476 2.29 7.93 -5.99
C THR A 476 2.09 6.53 -5.44
N VAL A 477 3.01 5.63 -5.78
CA VAL A 477 3.02 4.24 -5.32
C VAL A 477 4.38 3.96 -4.71
N LEU A 478 4.42 3.71 -3.40
CA LEU A 478 5.63 3.66 -2.59
C LEU A 478 5.45 2.67 -1.43
N ASP A 479 6.48 1.89 -1.08
CA ASP A 479 6.40 0.98 0.08
C ASP A 479 6.52 1.79 1.38
N MET A 480 5.36 2.13 1.95
CA MET A 480 5.29 2.96 3.15
C MET A 480 5.53 2.14 4.43
N THR A 481 5.51 0.81 4.30
CA THR A 481 5.57 -0.13 5.43
C THR A 481 6.89 -0.90 5.50
N GLY A 482 7.77 -0.75 4.51
CA GLY A 482 9.01 -1.53 4.39
C GLY A 482 8.77 -3.03 4.23
N ASN A 483 7.61 -3.44 3.71
CA ASN A 483 7.23 -4.85 3.59
C ASN A 483 7.64 -5.48 2.25
N GLY A 484 8.31 -4.71 1.40
CA GLY A 484 8.72 -5.04 0.03
C GLY A 484 7.64 -4.83 -1.00
N ARG A 485 6.47 -4.26 -0.66
CA ARG A 485 5.38 -4.00 -1.60
C ARG A 485 4.97 -2.54 -1.54
N ALA A 486 4.92 -1.90 -2.69
CA ALA A 486 4.55 -0.52 -2.82
C ALA A 486 3.04 -0.31 -2.61
N ASP A 487 2.70 0.69 -1.81
CA ASP A 487 1.35 1.06 -1.40
C ASP A 487 0.87 2.28 -2.18
N LEU A 488 -0.44 2.44 -2.36
CA LEU A 488 -0.96 3.69 -2.94
C LEU A 488 -0.93 4.80 -1.90
N VAL A 489 -0.36 5.94 -2.28
CA VAL A 489 -0.30 7.13 -1.43
C VAL A 489 -0.95 8.30 -2.16
N VAL A 490 -1.92 8.95 -1.50
CA VAL A 490 -2.59 10.15 -2.02
C VAL A 490 -2.57 11.24 -0.96
N VAL A 491 -1.87 12.34 -1.26
CA VAL A 491 -1.90 13.58 -0.48
C VAL A 491 -2.95 14.50 -1.09
N ALA A 492 -4.06 14.64 -0.38
CA ALA A 492 -5.25 15.36 -0.79
C ALA A 492 -5.55 16.59 0.09
N ASP A 493 -6.63 17.30 -0.26
CA ASP A 493 -7.17 18.38 0.57
C ASP A 493 -7.53 17.84 1.94
N TYR A 494 -6.89 18.41 2.97
CA TYR A 494 -7.13 18.07 4.38
C TYR A 494 -6.92 16.59 4.73
N ALA A 495 -6.37 15.77 3.82
CA ALA A 495 -6.23 14.34 4.05
C ALA A 495 -5.05 13.70 3.34
N LEU A 496 -4.33 12.87 4.07
CA LEU A 496 -3.54 11.79 3.51
C LEU A 496 -4.39 10.53 3.44
N ARG A 497 -4.23 9.77 2.37
CA ARG A 497 -4.89 8.49 2.14
C ARG A 497 -3.83 7.48 1.69
N ILE A 498 -3.76 6.37 2.42
CA ILE A 498 -2.89 5.24 2.08
C ILE A 498 -3.76 3.99 1.86
N ALA A 499 -3.47 3.25 0.79
CA ALA A 499 -4.01 1.93 0.57
C ALA A 499 -2.87 0.92 0.43
N LEU A 500 -2.78 -0.02 1.37
CA LEU A 500 -1.66 -0.96 1.42
C LEU A 500 -1.75 -1.99 0.33
N SER A 501 -0.62 -2.33 -0.29
CA SER A 501 -0.58 -3.47 -1.19
C SER A 501 -0.59 -4.79 -0.43
N THR A 502 -1.47 -5.66 -0.88
CA THR A 502 -1.57 -7.05 -0.45
C THR A 502 -0.77 -8.01 -1.33
N GLY A 503 -0.24 -7.48 -2.44
CA GLY A 503 0.34 -8.20 -3.57
C GLY A 503 -0.65 -8.75 -4.59
N HIS A 504 -1.95 -8.57 -4.38
CA HIS A 504 -3.00 -8.96 -5.35
C HIS A 504 -4.14 -7.94 -5.45
N SER A 505 -4.17 -6.94 -4.56
CA SER A 505 -5.15 -5.86 -4.45
C SER A 505 -4.60 -4.78 -3.51
N PHE A 506 -5.26 -3.62 -3.42
CA PHE A 506 -4.96 -2.61 -2.41
C PHE A 506 -6.03 -2.58 -1.30
N GLU A 507 -5.61 -2.43 -0.05
CA GLU A 507 -6.48 -2.27 1.12
C GLU A 507 -6.43 -0.83 1.63
N TYR A 508 -7.53 -0.10 1.49
CA TYR A 508 -7.60 1.26 2.00
C TYR A 508 -7.74 1.29 3.53
N LEU A 509 -6.79 1.96 4.17
CA LEU A 509 -6.70 2.03 5.63
C LEU A 509 -7.56 3.15 6.25
N GLY A 510 -8.17 4.03 5.45
CA GLY A 510 -8.97 5.16 5.91
C GLY A 510 -8.35 6.53 5.56
N THR A 511 -9.05 7.61 5.93
CA THR A 511 -8.58 9.00 5.81
C THR A 511 -8.07 9.52 7.14
N THR A 512 -6.98 10.27 7.16
CA THR A 512 -6.77 11.26 8.22
C THR A 512 -7.37 12.59 7.78
N ASN A 513 -8.48 13.04 8.36
CA ASN A 513 -9.04 14.35 8.02
C ASN A 513 -8.61 15.41 9.05
N TYR A 514 -7.99 16.50 8.58
CA TYR A 514 -7.61 17.63 9.42
C TYR A 514 -8.80 18.29 10.15
N SER A 515 -10.03 18.19 9.59
CA SER A 515 -11.23 18.79 10.18
C SER A 515 -11.76 18.09 11.44
N THR A 516 -11.37 16.84 11.72
CA THR A 516 -11.78 16.13 12.95
C THR A 516 -10.87 16.43 14.15
N LEU A 517 -9.62 16.82 13.92
CA LEU A 517 -8.65 17.16 14.99
C LEU A 517 -9.03 18.42 15.78
N ASN A 518 -9.79 19.35 15.17
CA ASN A 518 -10.21 20.60 15.81
C ASN A 518 -11.69 20.62 16.24
N GLN A 519 -12.44 19.54 16.02
CA GLN A 519 -13.77 19.42 16.62
C GLN A 519 -13.64 18.74 17.98
N LYS A 520 -13.63 19.54 19.05
CA LYS A 520 -13.85 19.03 20.41
C LYS A 520 -15.05 18.07 20.39
N PRO A 521 -14.95 16.88 21.02
CA PRO A 521 -16.08 15.98 21.15
C PRO A 521 -17.13 16.68 22.01
N GLY A 522 -18.14 17.30 21.39
CA GLY A 522 -19.20 17.95 22.17
C GLY A 522 -20.10 18.98 21.51
N ASN A 523 -19.88 19.45 20.27
CA ASN A 523 -20.83 20.42 19.68
C ASN A 523 -20.88 20.33 18.16
N ASN A 524 -21.89 19.61 17.64
CA ASN A 524 -22.79 20.04 16.55
C ASN A 524 -23.54 18.83 15.97
N ALA A 525 -24.61 18.42 16.64
CA ALA A 525 -25.49 17.33 16.19
C ALA A 525 -26.51 17.77 15.10
N ASN A 526 -26.47 19.00 14.59
CA ASN A 526 -27.61 19.56 13.85
C ASN A 526 -27.24 20.28 12.54
N ASN A 527 -26.43 19.70 11.65
CA ASN A 527 -26.42 20.14 10.26
C ASN A 527 -26.59 18.97 9.27
N SER A 528 -27.80 18.86 8.75
CA SER A 528 -28.21 17.97 7.68
C SER A 528 -27.69 18.49 6.34
N THR A 529 -26.51 18.05 5.93
CA THR A 529 -26.13 17.93 4.52
C THR A 529 -25.16 16.75 4.40
N THR A 530 -25.39 15.93 3.40
CA THR A 530 -24.90 14.56 3.21
C THR A 530 -23.39 14.45 2.92
N GLY A 531 -22.54 14.94 3.83
CA GLY A 531 -21.13 14.62 3.89
C GLY A 531 -20.90 13.41 4.79
N LEU A 532 -20.38 12.31 4.25
CA LEU A 532 -20.00 11.13 5.02
C LEU A 532 -18.82 11.50 5.93
N PHE A 533 -19.12 11.88 7.18
CA PHE A 533 -18.14 12.10 8.24
C PHE A 533 -17.58 10.75 8.67
N PHE A 534 -16.49 10.33 8.03
CA PHE A 534 -15.78 9.12 8.41
C PHE A 534 -14.87 9.44 9.60
N GLY A 535 -15.37 9.18 10.81
CA GLY A 535 -14.57 9.22 12.03
C GLY A 535 -13.36 8.29 11.93
N ASP A 536 -12.18 8.86 12.16
CA ASP A 536 -11.07 8.36 12.97
C ASP A 536 -10.82 6.84 12.87
N ARG A 537 -10.26 6.42 11.74
CA ARG A 537 -10.01 4.99 11.41
C ARG A 537 -8.57 4.53 11.64
N LEU A 538 -7.66 5.45 12.01
CA LEU A 538 -6.29 5.18 12.43
C LEU A 538 -5.86 6.24 13.47
N PRO A 539 -5.76 5.89 14.77
CA PRO A 539 -5.36 6.84 15.82
C PRO A 539 -3.93 7.39 15.66
N GLU A 540 -3.02 6.62 15.04
CA GLU A 540 -1.59 6.93 14.99
C GLU A 540 -1.23 7.95 13.90
N ILE A 541 -1.85 7.88 12.70
CA ILE A 541 -1.62 8.85 11.62
C ILE A 541 -2.24 10.23 11.96
N GLN A 542 -3.30 10.24 12.78
CA GLN A 542 -4.06 11.46 13.10
C GLN A 542 -3.22 12.58 13.72
N ASN A 543 -2.22 12.25 14.53
CA ASN A 543 -1.48 13.28 15.26
C ASN A 543 -0.23 13.77 14.54
N ASN A 544 0.22 13.05 13.49
CA ASN A 544 1.62 13.05 13.11
C ASN A 544 1.91 13.37 11.63
N TRP A 545 0.89 13.52 10.76
CA TRP A 545 1.05 13.82 9.32
C TRP A 545 0.30 15.09 8.88
N THR A 546 -0.13 15.90 9.85
CA THR A 546 -1.10 16.98 9.59
C THR A 546 -0.47 18.19 8.94
N GLN A 547 0.86 18.31 8.94
CA GLN A 547 1.51 19.44 8.29
C GLN A 547 1.41 19.38 6.77
N PHE A 548 1.35 18.21 6.13
CA PHE A 548 1.51 18.08 4.67
C PHE A 548 0.21 18.15 3.84
N VAL A 549 -0.94 18.46 4.47
CA VAL A 549 -2.24 18.52 3.76
C VAL A 549 -2.51 19.90 3.17
N ILE A 550 -3.13 19.91 1.98
CA ILE A 550 -3.19 21.06 1.03
C ILE A 550 -3.86 22.36 1.56
N ASN A 551 -4.53 22.35 2.71
CA ASN A 551 -5.28 23.52 3.21
C ASN A 551 -5.21 23.75 4.75
N LYS A 552 -4.10 23.38 5.41
CA LYS A 552 -3.89 23.77 6.82
C LYS A 552 -3.55 25.27 6.91
N ASN A 553 -4.25 25.98 7.80
CA ASN A 553 -4.36 27.45 7.92
C ASN A 553 -3.04 28.26 8.09
N ASP A 554 -1.87 27.63 8.08
CA ASP A 554 -0.57 28.34 8.20
C ASP A 554 0.39 28.10 7.02
N VAL A 555 0.09 27.19 6.07
CA VAL A 555 1.08 26.77 5.05
C VAL A 555 0.58 26.69 3.60
N ASN A 556 -0.73 26.70 3.33
CA ASN A 556 -1.32 26.70 1.97
C ASN A 556 -0.56 25.82 0.95
N TRP A 557 -0.30 24.55 1.33
CA TRP A 557 0.42 23.60 0.50
C TRP A 557 -0.28 23.44 -0.85
N SER A 558 0.42 23.75 -1.93
CA SER A 558 -0.07 23.47 -3.28
C SER A 558 1.01 22.71 -4.02
N LYS A 559 0.65 21.63 -4.71
CA LYS A 559 1.59 20.90 -5.60
C LYS A 559 2.27 21.83 -6.62
N GLN A 560 1.64 22.95 -6.95
CA GLN A 560 2.18 23.95 -7.87
C GLN A 560 3.34 24.77 -7.28
N ARG A 561 3.42 24.91 -5.95
CA ARG A 561 4.44 25.74 -5.30
C ARG A 561 5.33 24.94 -4.35
N ASN A 562 4.75 24.00 -3.61
CA ASN A 562 5.43 23.23 -2.59
C ASN A 562 5.77 21.83 -3.10
N ALA A 563 6.99 21.38 -2.79
CA ALA A 563 7.37 19.99 -2.98
C ALA A 563 6.86 19.14 -1.80
N ILE A 564 6.15 18.05 -2.10
CA ILE A 564 5.77 17.00 -1.15
C ILE A 564 6.45 15.72 -1.65
N LEU A 565 7.34 15.21 -0.82
CA LEU A 565 8.40 14.27 -1.18
C LEU A 565 8.40 13.09 -0.22
N PHE A 566 9.06 12.02 -0.65
CA PHE A 566 9.17 10.78 0.11
C PHE A 566 10.59 10.24 -0.01
N GLY A 567 11.18 9.81 1.09
CA GLY A 567 12.53 9.25 1.13
C GLY A 567 12.86 8.81 2.55
N ASP A 568 13.70 7.79 2.70
CA ASP A 568 14.24 7.38 4.01
C ASP A 568 15.29 8.42 4.44
N ILE A 569 14.89 9.46 5.16
CA ILE A 569 15.78 10.57 5.51
C ILE A 569 16.55 10.29 6.80
N ASP A 570 16.13 9.30 7.60
CA ASP A 570 16.82 8.92 8.83
C ASP A 570 17.66 7.64 8.75
N GLY A 571 17.55 6.90 7.64
CA GLY A 571 18.34 5.70 7.33
C GLY A 571 17.83 4.44 8.01
N ASN A 572 16.55 4.41 8.39
CA ASN A 572 15.95 3.27 9.11
C ASN A 572 15.34 2.20 8.18
N GLY A 573 15.37 2.42 6.86
CA GLY A 573 14.84 1.55 5.81
C GLY A 573 13.37 1.78 5.50
N LEU A 574 12.72 2.79 6.08
CA LEU A 574 11.33 3.15 5.84
C LEU A 574 11.24 4.52 5.18
N LEU A 575 10.25 4.69 4.30
CA LEU A 575 10.02 5.99 3.66
C LEU A 575 9.40 6.98 4.65
N ASP A 576 10.06 8.13 4.77
CA ASP A 576 9.56 9.29 5.49
C ASP A 576 8.87 10.26 4.54
N MET A 577 8.09 11.19 5.10
CA MET A 577 7.56 12.32 4.35
C MET A 577 8.41 13.56 4.56
N VAL A 578 8.64 14.29 3.46
CA VAL A 578 9.28 15.60 3.50
C VAL A 578 8.45 16.60 2.71
N GLY A 579 8.30 17.80 3.24
CA GLY A 579 7.56 18.89 2.61
C GLY A 579 8.39 20.17 2.62
N VAL A 580 8.56 20.76 1.44
CA VAL A 580 9.15 22.10 1.29
C VAL A 580 8.05 23.16 1.44
N GLY A 581 7.93 23.70 2.65
CA GLY A 581 6.93 24.67 3.03
C GLY A 581 7.34 26.11 2.70
N GLN A 582 6.50 27.07 3.12
CA GLN A 582 6.75 28.49 2.83
C GLN A 582 8.07 28.99 3.43
N SER A 583 8.38 28.61 4.67
CA SER A 583 9.51 29.14 5.47
C SER A 583 10.44 28.06 6.04
N ALA A 584 10.13 26.78 5.78
CA ALA A 584 10.86 25.65 6.35
C ALA A 584 10.59 24.37 5.55
N VAL A 585 11.50 23.41 5.72
CA VAL A 585 11.27 21.99 5.42
C VAL A 585 10.67 21.33 6.64
N TYR A 586 9.52 20.68 6.44
CA TYR A 586 8.89 19.83 7.43
C TYR A 586 9.19 18.37 7.10
N ALA A 587 9.41 17.54 8.11
CA ALA A 587 9.56 16.11 7.94
C ALA A 587 8.71 15.35 8.94
N THR A 588 8.21 14.19 8.52
CA THR A 588 7.61 13.20 9.41
C THR A 588 8.23 11.85 9.15
N ARG A 589 8.79 11.29 10.21
CA ARG A 589 9.48 10.01 10.17
C ARG A 589 8.54 8.82 10.31
N SER A 590 8.80 7.75 9.58
CA SER A 590 8.25 6.42 9.81
C SER A 590 9.12 5.70 10.84
N LEU A 591 8.57 5.39 12.00
CA LEU A 591 9.33 4.87 13.15
C LEU A 591 9.34 3.34 13.20
N THR A 592 8.30 2.68 12.71
CA THR A 592 8.20 1.22 12.64
C THR A 592 7.43 0.79 11.40
N PRO A 593 7.72 -0.40 10.83
CA PRO A 593 6.97 -1.03 9.74
C PRO A 593 5.46 -1.17 9.99
#